data_AF-A0A7V3A596-F1
#
_entry.id   AF-A0A7V3A596-F1
#
_cell.length_a   1.000
_cell.length_b   1.000
_cell.length_c   1.000
_cell.angle_alpha   90.00
_cell.angle_beta   90.00
_cell.angle_gamma   90.00
#
_symmetry.space_group_name_H-M   'P 1'
#
loop_
_entity.id
_entity.type
_entity.pdbx_description
1 polymer ?
#
loop_
_entity_poly.entity_id
_entity_poly.type
_entity_poly.pdbx_seq_one_letter_code
_entity_poly.pdbx_strand_id
1 'polypeptide(L)'
;MMNTHKNPILGFCGTLNVLQLFSVLFLVVSLGALLGGCEKKQGLTGKESIQLKRYEFKTKSPYAPAPTIVLEYPVYTGPQAKELLSKINFAIGPEGVFGQTPEELSKIIAEGAIPFDSARAEVIYHGKGLLEVLWTITATGAYTGSSRITVIADLEKGITHGPESMFEDDVKMAAFVHARLEPELQKRIGELYQKHPDVKETLTDMGIPLPYGPDDLFNLQLGDKGIQFVYTFKFPQSYASIEPEPMTVFIPWNEIKPFMYEGCILERFVSK
;
A
#
# COMPACT_ATOMS: atom_id res chain seq x y z
N MET A 1 -14.75 -50.46 -33.19
CA MET A 1 -13.75 -50.27 -32.13
C MET A 1 -13.36 -48.80 -32.13
N MET A 2 -13.83 -48.07 -31.13
CA MET A 2 -13.57 -46.65 -30.90
C MET A 2 -12.20 -46.47 -30.24
N ASN A 3 -11.51 -45.37 -30.54
CA ASN A 3 -10.79 -44.64 -29.50
C ASN A 3 -10.64 -43.17 -29.88
N THR A 4 -11.35 -42.33 -29.13
CA THR A 4 -11.33 -40.87 -29.14
C THR A 4 -10.35 -40.41 -28.06
N HIS A 5 -9.32 -39.65 -28.46
CA HIS A 5 -8.45 -38.95 -27.51
C HIS A 5 -9.18 -37.72 -26.95
N LYS A 6 -9.48 -37.76 -25.64
CA LYS A 6 -9.93 -36.61 -24.85
C LYS A 6 -8.71 -35.94 -24.20
N ASN A 7 -8.59 -34.63 -24.38
CA ASN A 7 -7.68 -33.78 -23.59
C ASN A 7 -8.23 -33.59 -22.17
N PRO A 8 -7.40 -33.64 -21.11
CA PRO A 8 -7.83 -33.28 -19.78
C PRO A 8 -7.78 -31.75 -19.61
N ILE A 9 -8.92 -31.19 -19.22
CA ILE A 9 -9.04 -29.84 -18.66
C ILE A 9 -8.52 -29.93 -17.22
N LEU A 10 -7.37 -29.32 -16.96
CA LEU A 10 -6.84 -29.13 -15.60
C LEU A 10 -7.65 -28.04 -14.90
N GLY A 11 -8.64 -28.47 -14.11
CA GLY A 11 -9.30 -27.62 -13.13
C GLY A 11 -8.39 -27.37 -11.94
N PHE A 12 -7.92 -26.13 -11.81
CA PHE A 12 -7.32 -25.64 -10.56
C PHE A 12 -8.45 -25.38 -9.56
N CYS A 13 -8.77 -26.41 -8.75
CA CYS A 13 -9.56 -26.28 -7.54
C CYS A 13 -8.60 -26.30 -6.36
N GLY A 14 -8.08 -25.13 -6.00
CA GLY A 14 -7.27 -24.93 -4.80
C GLY A 14 -8.12 -24.30 -3.72
N THR A 15 -8.69 -25.13 -2.84
CA THR A 15 -9.19 -24.68 -1.54
C THR A 15 -8.00 -24.24 -0.70
N LEU A 16 -7.69 -22.94 -0.72
CA LEU A 16 -6.70 -22.34 0.18
C LEU A 16 -7.26 -22.35 1.61
N ASN A 17 -6.55 -23.03 2.51
CA ASN A 17 -6.80 -22.96 3.95
C ASN A 17 -6.52 -21.53 4.45
N VAL A 18 -7.60 -20.78 4.73
CA VAL A 18 -7.57 -19.37 5.17
C VAL A 18 -7.00 -19.19 6.59
N LEU A 19 -6.74 -20.27 7.34
CA LEU A 19 -6.24 -20.18 8.73
C LEU A 19 -4.70 -20.23 8.89
N GLN A 20 -3.91 -20.33 7.82
CA GLN A 20 -2.43 -20.39 7.91
C GLN A 20 -1.68 -19.18 7.35
N LEU A 21 -2.39 -18.10 6.99
CA LEU A 21 -1.79 -16.90 6.37
C LEU A 21 -1.41 -15.78 7.35
N PHE A 22 -1.38 -16.04 8.66
CA PHE A 22 -1.05 -15.03 9.68
C PHE A 22 0.35 -15.16 10.32
N SER A 23 1.29 -15.85 9.68
CA SER A 23 2.62 -16.10 10.28
C SER A 23 3.82 -15.58 9.48
N VAL A 24 3.66 -14.76 8.44
CA VAL A 24 4.80 -14.11 7.78
C VAL A 24 4.45 -12.68 7.40
N LEU A 25 5.30 -11.75 7.86
CA LEU A 25 5.34 -10.31 7.55
C LEU A 25 4.38 -9.38 8.33
N PHE A 26 4.73 -9.12 9.59
CA PHE A 26 4.37 -7.87 10.28
C PHE A 26 5.65 -7.12 10.64
N LEU A 27 5.91 -5.98 9.99
CA LEU A 27 6.18 -4.67 10.63
C LEU A 27 6.78 -3.70 9.61
N VAL A 28 5.96 -2.74 9.16
CA VAL A 28 6.39 -1.37 8.96
C VAL A 28 5.38 -0.52 9.70
N VAL A 29 5.77 -0.04 10.88
CA VAL A 29 5.00 0.90 11.70
C VAL A 29 5.53 2.27 11.37
N SER A 30 4.71 3.13 10.76
CA SER A 30 5.06 4.55 10.59
C SER A 30 4.22 5.38 11.54
N LEU A 31 4.84 6.06 12.49
CA LEU A 31 4.18 6.99 13.40
C LEU A 31 3.84 8.26 12.61
N GLY A 32 2.57 8.45 12.25
CA GLY A 32 2.16 9.64 11.50
C GLY A 32 2.14 10.89 12.38
N ALA A 33 3.13 11.77 12.25
CA ALA A 33 2.99 13.16 12.64
C ALA A 33 2.10 13.88 11.60
N LEU A 34 0.93 14.36 12.05
CA LEU A 34 0.07 15.27 11.29
C LEU A 34 0.76 16.65 11.19
N LEU A 35 1.67 16.81 10.23
CA LEU A 35 2.17 18.12 9.83
C LEU A 35 1.25 18.72 8.76
N GLY A 36 0.49 19.73 9.18
CA GLY A 36 -0.30 20.60 8.32
C GLY A 36 0.57 21.44 7.40
N GLY A 37 1.06 20.82 6.32
CA GLY A 37 1.45 21.53 5.12
C GLY A 37 0.19 21.91 4.36
N CYS A 38 -0.07 23.21 4.19
CA CYS A 38 -1.11 23.71 3.30
C CYS A 38 -0.63 23.53 1.84
N GLU A 39 -0.52 22.29 1.40
CA GLU A 39 -0.39 21.98 -0.02
C GLU A 39 -1.71 22.35 -0.68
N LYS A 40 -1.62 23.27 -1.65
CA LYS A 40 -2.73 23.54 -2.56
C LYS A 40 -3.10 22.21 -3.22
N LYS A 41 -4.17 21.56 -2.73
CA LYS A 41 -4.84 20.45 -3.40
C LYS A 41 -5.11 20.90 -4.83
N GLN A 42 -4.25 20.49 -5.77
CA GLN A 42 -4.54 20.62 -7.19
C GLN A 42 -5.88 19.89 -7.38
N GLY A 43 -6.88 20.65 -7.82
CA GLY A 43 -8.24 20.14 -7.94
C GLY A 43 -8.23 18.93 -8.86
N LEU A 44 -8.44 17.75 -8.27
CA LEU A 44 -8.76 16.51 -8.98
C LEU A 44 -10.01 16.79 -9.83
N THR A 45 -9.83 17.10 -11.11
CA THR A 45 -10.86 17.42 -12.11
C THR A 45 -11.69 16.19 -12.54
N GLY A 46 -11.87 15.20 -11.67
CA GLY A 46 -12.60 13.96 -11.95
C GLY A 46 -13.28 13.33 -10.73
N LYS A 47 -13.62 14.12 -9.70
CA LYS A 47 -14.21 13.62 -8.45
C LYS A 47 -15.64 13.07 -8.56
N GLU A 48 -16.31 13.22 -9.69
CA GLU A 48 -17.71 12.77 -9.84
C GLU A 48 -17.85 11.23 -9.85
N SER A 49 -16.78 10.50 -10.13
CA SER A 49 -16.79 9.03 -10.22
C SER A 49 -16.31 8.31 -8.96
N ILE A 50 -16.16 9.00 -7.82
CA ILE A 50 -15.67 8.39 -6.57
C ILE A 50 -16.58 8.79 -5.41
N GLN A 51 -17.16 7.81 -4.72
CA GLN A 51 -17.98 8.00 -3.52
C GLN A 51 -17.30 7.33 -2.33
N LEU A 52 -17.13 8.06 -1.23
CA LEU A 52 -16.62 7.46 0.00
C LEU A 52 -17.75 6.70 0.71
N LYS A 53 -17.49 5.43 1.03
CA LYS A 53 -18.33 4.64 1.93
C LYS A 53 -17.69 4.58 3.30
N ARG A 54 -18.54 4.61 4.33
CA ARG A 54 -18.15 4.51 5.73
C ARG A 54 -18.99 3.44 6.41
N TYR A 55 -18.31 2.54 7.11
CA TYR A 55 -18.89 1.51 7.95
C TYR A 55 -18.39 1.70 9.38
N GLU A 56 -19.31 1.56 10.33
CA GLU A 56 -19.02 1.65 11.75
C GLU A 56 -19.37 0.32 12.40
N PHE A 57 -18.36 -0.33 12.97
CA PHE A 57 -18.51 -1.62 13.63
C PHE A 57 -18.54 -1.42 15.13
N LYS A 58 -19.52 -2.04 15.80
CA LYS A 58 -19.54 -2.11 17.25
C LYS A 58 -18.71 -3.30 17.69
N THR A 59 -17.75 -3.08 18.58
CA THR A 59 -16.97 -4.15 19.20
C THR A 59 -17.38 -4.34 20.65
N LYS A 60 -17.33 -5.58 21.12
CA LYS A 60 -17.50 -5.91 22.55
C LYS A 60 -16.15 -6.09 23.25
N SER A 61 -15.04 -5.95 22.53
CA SER A 61 -13.72 -6.16 23.10
C SER A 61 -13.42 -5.09 24.15
N PRO A 62 -13.03 -5.47 25.38
CA PRO A 62 -12.60 -4.50 26.39
C PRO A 62 -11.24 -3.86 26.07
N TYR A 63 -10.53 -4.39 25.08
CA TYR A 63 -9.19 -3.92 24.67
C TYR A 63 -9.23 -2.94 23.49
N ALA A 64 -10.39 -2.74 22.87
CA ALA A 64 -10.50 -1.79 21.77
C ALA A 64 -10.33 -0.36 22.31
N PRO A 65 -9.57 0.51 21.62
CA PRO A 65 -9.36 1.90 22.06
C PRO A 65 -10.64 2.74 21.99
N ALA A 66 -11.64 2.29 21.22
CA ALA A 66 -12.95 2.89 21.10
C ALA A 66 -14.05 1.82 20.98
N PRO A 67 -15.29 2.11 21.41
CA PRO A 67 -16.42 1.20 21.26
C PRO A 67 -16.86 1.03 19.80
N THR A 68 -16.30 1.83 18.88
CA THR A 68 -16.64 1.83 17.46
C THR A 68 -15.37 1.86 16.63
N ILE A 69 -15.26 0.88 15.72
CA ILE A 69 -14.19 0.74 14.73
C ILE A 69 -14.71 1.31 13.41
N VAL A 70 -13.89 2.12 12.74
CA VAL A 70 -14.29 2.80 11.51
C VAL A 70 -13.55 2.22 10.31
N LEU A 71 -14.31 1.84 9.28
CA LEU A 71 -13.82 1.48 7.96
C LEU A 71 -14.34 2.52 6.95
N GLU A 72 -13.43 3.21 6.28
CA GLU A 72 -13.76 4.22 5.27
C GLU A 72 -12.98 3.95 3.99
N TYR A 73 -13.66 3.87 2.85
CA TYR A 73 -13.02 3.51 1.58
C TYR A 73 -13.74 4.08 0.35
N PRO A 74 -13.03 4.30 -0.78
CA PRO A 74 -13.64 4.78 -2.00
C PRO A 74 -14.38 3.66 -2.74
N VAL A 75 -15.50 4.04 -3.35
CA VAL A 75 -16.23 3.26 -4.34
C VAL A 75 -16.20 4.03 -5.65
N TYR A 76 -15.65 3.39 -6.67
CA TYR A 76 -15.56 3.94 -8.01
C TYR A 76 -16.89 3.70 -8.76
N THR A 77 -17.49 4.80 -9.24
CA THR A 77 -18.78 4.87 -9.93
C THR A 77 -18.65 5.42 -11.35
N GLY A 78 -17.54 5.10 -12.03
CA GLY A 78 -17.28 5.57 -13.40
C GLY A 78 -18.22 4.99 -14.46
N PRO A 79 -18.05 5.39 -15.74
CA PRO A 79 -18.94 5.02 -16.84
C PRO A 79 -18.82 3.57 -17.32
N GLN A 80 -17.93 2.77 -16.73
CA GLN A 80 -17.69 1.38 -17.10
C GLN A 80 -18.93 0.48 -16.91
N ALA A 81 -18.96 -0.65 -17.61
CA ALA A 81 -19.96 -1.69 -17.40
C ALA A 81 -19.94 -2.23 -15.95
N LYS A 82 -21.10 -2.71 -15.47
CA LYS A 82 -21.29 -3.15 -14.08
C LYS A 82 -20.29 -4.21 -13.65
N GLU A 83 -19.97 -5.16 -14.54
CA GLU A 83 -19.02 -6.24 -14.27
C GLU A 83 -17.60 -5.69 -14.04
N LEU A 84 -17.18 -4.72 -14.85
CA LEU A 84 -15.87 -4.07 -14.71
C LEU A 84 -15.83 -3.19 -13.45
N LEU A 85 -16.91 -2.45 -13.16
CA LEU A 85 -17.04 -1.69 -11.91
C LEU A 85 -16.94 -2.61 -10.68
N SER A 86 -17.52 -3.80 -10.72
CA SER A 86 -17.40 -4.78 -9.64
C SER A 86 -15.95 -5.20 -9.41
N LYS A 87 -15.18 -5.44 -10.48
CA LYS A 87 -13.77 -5.82 -10.38
C LYS A 87 -12.90 -4.69 -9.84
N ILE A 88 -13.11 -3.46 -10.33
CA ILE A 88 -12.40 -2.27 -9.85
C ILE A 88 -12.68 -2.08 -8.36
N ASN A 89 -13.94 -2.15 -7.93
CA ASN A 89 -14.34 -1.97 -6.54
C ASN A 89 -13.90 -3.12 -5.63
N PHE A 90 -13.81 -4.35 -6.16
CA PHE A 90 -13.18 -5.47 -5.45
C PHE A 90 -11.70 -5.15 -5.20
N ALA A 91 -10.96 -4.75 -6.24
CA ALA A 91 -9.53 -4.47 -6.18
C ALA A 91 -9.17 -3.38 -5.16
N ILE A 92 -9.87 -2.24 -5.19
CA ILE A 92 -9.57 -1.10 -4.32
C ILE A 92 -10.26 -1.15 -2.95
N GLY A 93 -11.21 -2.07 -2.77
CA GLY A 93 -12.10 -2.14 -1.62
C GLY A 93 -11.62 -3.10 -0.51
N PRO A 94 -12.43 -3.24 0.55
CA PRO A 94 -12.12 -4.11 1.68
C PRO A 94 -11.90 -5.57 1.28
N GLU A 95 -12.63 -6.07 0.28
CA GLU A 95 -12.50 -7.44 -0.20
C GLU A 95 -11.13 -7.71 -0.83
N GLY A 96 -10.61 -6.78 -1.64
CA GLY A 96 -9.28 -6.92 -2.23
C GLY A 96 -8.14 -6.74 -1.23
N VAL A 97 -8.34 -5.89 -0.22
CA VAL A 97 -7.28 -5.51 0.74
C VAL A 97 -7.24 -6.44 1.96
N PHE A 98 -8.41 -6.81 2.50
CA PHE A 98 -8.54 -7.67 3.68
C PHE A 98 -9.00 -9.09 3.34
N GLY A 99 -9.38 -9.38 2.10
CA GLY A 99 -9.97 -10.67 1.73
C GLY A 99 -11.39 -10.87 2.25
N GLN A 100 -12.05 -9.82 2.74
CA GLN A 100 -13.33 -9.90 3.46
C GLN A 100 -14.25 -8.73 3.12
N THR A 101 -15.55 -9.01 3.06
CA THR A 101 -16.60 -8.00 2.96
C THR A 101 -16.74 -7.18 4.24
N PRO A 102 -17.28 -5.95 4.20
CA PRO A 102 -17.63 -5.19 5.42
C PRO A 102 -18.53 -5.98 6.38
N GLU A 103 -19.46 -6.77 5.84
CA GLU A 103 -20.39 -7.59 6.62
C GLU A 103 -19.67 -8.74 7.35
N GLU A 104 -18.66 -9.37 6.73
CA GLU A 104 -17.81 -10.39 7.36
C GLU A 104 -16.89 -9.79 8.42
N LEU A 105 -16.23 -8.67 8.11
CA LEU A 105 -15.42 -7.91 9.06
C LEU A 105 -16.24 -7.54 10.31
N SER A 106 -17.49 -7.12 10.12
CA SER A 106 -18.39 -6.81 11.23
C SER A 106 -18.62 -7.98 12.18
N LYS A 107 -18.67 -9.22 11.68
CA LYS A 107 -18.86 -10.42 12.52
C LYS A 107 -17.60 -10.71 13.33
N ILE A 108 -16.45 -10.70 12.66
CA ILE A 108 -15.13 -10.93 13.25
C ILE A 108 -14.84 -9.90 14.36
N ILE A 109 -15.11 -8.63 14.09
CA ILE A 109 -14.97 -7.53 15.05
C ILE A 109 -15.93 -7.69 16.25
N ALA A 110 -17.18 -8.09 16.00
CA ALA A 110 -18.18 -8.28 17.05
C ALA A 110 -17.83 -9.44 17.99
N GLU A 111 -17.14 -10.46 17.48
CA GLU A 111 -16.61 -11.60 18.23
C GLU A 111 -15.34 -11.25 19.03
N GLY A 112 -14.80 -10.03 18.88
CA GLY A 112 -13.62 -9.57 19.60
C GLY A 112 -12.30 -10.02 18.98
N ALA A 113 -12.34 -10.68 17.82
CA ALA A 113 -11.15 -10.92 17.00
C ALA A 113 -10.84 -9.62 16.26
N ILE A 114 -10.17 -8.66 16.93
CA ILE A 114 -9.93 -7.33 16.36
C ILE A 114 -8.93 -7.44 15.19
N PRO A 115 -9.32 -7.06 13.96
CA PRO A 115 -8.40 -7.01 12.82
C PRO A 115 -7.67 -5.65 12.73
N PHE A 116 -8.26 -4.57 13.29
CA PHE A 116 -7.73 -3.20 13.35
C PHE A 116 -8.67 -2.29 14.18
N ASP A 117 -8.19 -1.12 14.60
CA ASP A 117 -8.97 -0.05 15.28
C ASP A 117 -9.60 0.93 14.29
N SER A 118 -8.93 1.18 13.18
CA SER A 118 -9.51 1.91 12.05
C SER A 118 -8.80 1.55 10.75
N ALA A 119 -9.54 1.60 9.65
CA ALA A 119 -8.99 1.46 8.31
C ALA A 119 -9.58 2.57 7.44
N ARG A 120 -8.71 3.41 6.86
CA ARG A 120 -9.13 4.53 6.01
C ARG A 120 -8.37 4.47 4.71
N ALA A 121 -9.10 4.54 3.61
CA ALA A 121 -8.53 4.53 2.29
C ALA A 121 -8.77 5.87 1.60
N GLU A 122 -7.74 6.41 0.98
CA GLU A 122 -7.74 7.69 0.29
C GLU A 122 -7.27 7.53 -1.15
N VAL A 123 -7.98 8.17 -2.08
CA VAL A 123 -7.57 8.19 -3.48
C VAL A 123 -6.45 9.20 -3.64
N ILE A 124 -5.25 8.71 -3.93
CA ILE A 124 -4.04 9.53 -4.07
C ILE A 124 -3.70 9.84 -5.53
N TYR A 125 -4.18 9.03 -6.48
CA TYR A 125 -4.08 9.33 -7.90
C TYR A 125 -5.31 8.83 -8.68
N HIS A 126 -5.79 9.62 -9.64
CA HIS A 126 -6.86 9.26 -10.57
C HIS A 126 -6.60 9.93 -11.91
N GLY A 127 -6.15 9.15 -12.89
CA GLY A 127 -5.78 9.66 -14.21
C GLY A 127 -5.18 8.57 -15.09
N LYS A 128 -5.10 8.81 -16.41
CA LYS A 128 -4.49 7.88 -17.37
C LYS A 128 -5.05 6.43 -17.28
N GLY A 129 -6.34 6.30 -17.00
CA GLY A 129 -6.99 4.99 -16.84
C GLY A 129 -6.54 4.21 -15.60
N LEU A 130 -5.91 4.87 -14.62
CA LEU A 130 -5.48 4.27 -13.36
C LEU A 130 -6.13 4.98 -12.18
N LEU A 131 -6.33 4.21 -11.12
CA LEU A 131 -6.79 4.68 -9.81
C LEU A 131 -5.86 4.11 -8.75
N GLU A 132 -5.25 4.98 -7.96
CA GLU A 132 -4.39 4.61 -6.85
C GLU A 132 -5.04 4.97 -5.53
N VAL A 133 -5.10 4.00 -4.63
CA VAL A 133 -5.71 4.11 -3.31
C VAL A 133 -4.70 3.74 -2.24
N LEU A 134 -4.45 4.66 -1.32
CA LEU A 134 -3.63 4.44 -0.14
C LEU A 134 -4.54 4.07 1.03
N TRP A 135 -4.34 2.88 1.58
CA TRP A 135 -4.96 2.42 2.81
C TRP A 135 -4.05 2.71 3.99
N THR A 136 -4.58 3.37 5.01
CA THR A 136 -3.96 3.49 6.33
C THR A 136 -4.77 2.66 7.31
N ILE A 137 -4.14 1.62 7.87
CA ILE A 137 -4.77 0.67 8.80
C ILE A 137 -4.09 0.85 10.14
N THR A 138 -4.84 1.23 11.16
CA THR A 138 -4.35 1.35 12.55
C THR A 138 -4.87 0.18 13.35
N ALA A 139 -4.01 -0.53 14.06
CA ALA A 139 -4.37 -1.64 14.93
C ALA A 139 -3.68 -1.52 16.29
N THR A 140 -4.36 -1.93 17.35
CA THR A 140 -3.82 -1.98 18.71
C THR A 140 -3.71 -3.43 19.16
N GLY A 141 -2.46 -3.88 19.34
CA GLY A 141 -2.14 -5.13 20.03
C GLY A 141 -1.50 -4.81 21.38
N ALA A 142 -0.28 -5.32 21.63
CA ALA A 142 0.53 -4.87 22.75
C ALA A 142 0.90 -3.38 22.64
N TYR A 143 0.97 -2.86 21.42
CA TYR A 143 1.19 -1.45 21.09
C TYR A 143 0.28 -1.06 19.93
N THR A 144 -0.03 0.22 19.81
CA THR A 144 -0.70 0.77 18.63
C THR A 144 0.31 0.91 17.51
N GLY A 145 -0.05 0.43 16.32
CA GLY A 145 0.73 0.58 15.10
C GLY A 145 -0.17 0.93 13.92
N SER A 146 0.41 1.57 12.91
CA SER A 146 -0.25 1.80 11.62
C SER A 146 0.56 1.26 10.47
N SER A 147 -0.10 0.50 9.61
CA SER A 147 0.42 0.04 8.32
C SER A 147 -0.20 0.85 7.18
N ARG A 148 0.55 0.95 6.08
CA ARG A 148 0.10 1.57 4.84
C ARG A 148 0.14 0.54 3.71
N ILE A 149 -0.91 0.50 2.89
CA ILE A 149 -0.99 -0.38 1.72
C ILE A 149 -1.44 0.46 0.53
N THR A 150 -0.66 0.46 -0.55
CA THR A 150 -1.04 1.12 -1.79
C THR A 150 -1.63 0.09 -2.75
N VAL A 151 -2.77 0.43 -3.35
CA VAL A 151 -3.42 -0.37 -4.40
C VAL A 151 -3.53 0.48 -5.65
N ILE A 152 -2.98 -0.01 -6.77
CA ILE A 152 -3.09 0.63 -8.09
C ILE A 152 -3.98 -0.25 -8.96
N ALA A 153 -5.15 0.26 -9.33
CA ALA A 153 -6.12 -0.45 -10.16
C ALA A 153 -6.17 0.13 -11.59
N ASP A 154 -6.17 -0.76 -12.59
CA ASP A 154 -6.44 -0.42 -13.98
C ASP A 154 -7.95 -0.29 -14.21
N LEU A 155 -8.42 0.91 -14.56
CA LEU A 155 -9.81 1.22 -14.79
C LEU A 155 -10.36 0.64 -16.10
N GLU A 156 -9.50 0.17 -17.00
CA GLU A 156 -9.89 -0.49 -18.25
C GLU A 156 -10.06 -2.01 -18.08
N LYS A 157 -9.28 -2.61 -17.17
CA LYS A 157 -9.19 -4.07 -17.00
C LYS A 157 -9.76 -4.59 -15.68
N GLY A 158 -9.84 -3.73 -14.66
CA GLY A 158 -10.28 -4.10 -13.30
C GLY A 158 -9.30 -5.03 -12.60
N ILE A 159 -8.00 -4.86 -12.84
CA ILE A 159 -6.92 -5.63 -12.22
C ILE A 159 -6.00 -4.69 -11.42
N THR A 160 -5.27 -5.23 -10.46
CA THR A 160 -4.25 -4.51 -9.70
C THR A 160 -2.88 -4.60 -10.35
N HIS A 161 -2.05 -3.60 -10.08
CA HIS A 161 -0.67 -3.51 -10.55
C HIS A 161 0.29 -3.29 -9.38
N GLY A 162 1.33 -4.13 -9.30
CA GLY A 162 2.51 -3.91 -8.46
C GLY A 162 3.75 -3.57 -9.31
N PRO A 163 4.91 -3.30 -8.65
CA PRO A 163 6.19 -3.03 -9.30
C PRO A 163 6.58 -4.05 -10.36
N GLU A 164 6.23 -5.33 -10.17
CA GLU A 164 6.48 -6.43 -11.10
C GLU A 164 5.77 -6.28 -12.44
N SER A 165 4.71 -5.46 -12.50
CA SER A 165 3.97 -5.13 -13.73
C SER A 165 4.35 -3.77 -14.32
N MET A 166 5.34 -3.10 -13.72
CA MET A 166 5.77 -1.75 -14.05
C MET A 166 7.21 -1.71 -14.54
N PHE A 167 8.09 -2.50 -13.91
CA PHE A 167 9.53 -2.46 -14.13
C PHE A 167 10.05 -3.78 -14.71
N GLU A 168 11.03 -3.69 -15.60
CA GLU A 168 11.70 -4.86 -16.19
C GLU A 168 12.60 -5.56 -15.16
N ASP A 169 13.25 -4.78 -14.30
CA ASP A 169 14.19 -5.23 -13.28
C ASP A 169 13.97 -4.39 -12.02
N ASP A 170 13.19 -4.94 -11.08
CA ASP A 170 12.84 -4.34 -9.81
C ASP A 170 14.06 -4.11 -8.92
N VAL A 171 15.07 -5.01 -8.96
CA VAL A 171 16.34 -4.85 -8.24
C VAL A 171 17.10 -3.63 -8.74
N LYS A 172 17.25 -3.46 -10.06
CA LYS A 172 17.90 -2.27 -10.62
C LYS A 172 17.12 -0.99 -10.33
N MET A 173 15.79 -1.05 -10.39
CA MET A 173 14.94 0.10 -10.07
C MET A 173 15.09 0.51 -8.60
N ALA A 174 15.04 -0.45 -7.67
CA ALA A 174 15.25 -0.20 -6.24
C ALA A 174 16.64 0.38 -5.96
N ALA A 175 17.70 -0.15 -6.58
CA ALA A 175 19.05 0.39 -6.44
C ALA A 175 19.15 1.84 -6.96
N PHE A 176 18.47 2.16 -8.06
CA PHE A 176 18.41 3.51 -8.63
C PHE A 176 17.68 4.51 -7.71
N VAL A 177 16.62 4.07 -7.06
CA VAL A 177 15.89 4.84 -6.03
C VAL A 177 16.74 5.02 -4.78
N HIS A 178 17.36 3.94 -4.29
CA HIS A 178 18.23 3.95 -3.11
C HIS A 178 19.36 4.97 -3.27
N ALA A 179 20.04 4.98 -4.41
CA ALA A 179 21.13 5.91 -4.69
C ALA A 179 20.72 7.40 -4.59
N ARG A 180 19.44 7.73 -4.80
CA ARG A 180 18.91 9.10 -4.63
C ARG A 180 18.48 9.39 -3.20
N LEU A 181 18.03 8.38 -2.46
CA LEU A 181 17.67 8.52 -1.06
C LEU A 181 18.90 8.62 -0.16
N GLU A 182 19.98 7.93 -0.53
CA GLU A 182 21.17 7.72 0.30
C GLU A 182 21.75 8.99 0.93
N PRO A 183 21.93 10.12 0.21
CA PRO A 183 22.49 11.33 0.81
C PRO A 183 21.64 11.90 1.95
N GLU A 184 20.31 11.92 1.78
CA GLU A 184 19.39 12.40 2.81
C GLU A 184 19.20 11.36 3.92
N LEU A 185 19.29 10.07 3.58
CA LEU A 185 19.22 8.97 4.54
C LEU A 185 20.37 9.07 5.56
N GLN A 186 21.60 9.18 5.05
CA GLN A 186 22.81 9.34 5.87
C GLN A 186 22.75 10.60 6.73
N LYS A 187 22.21 11.69 6.18
CA LYS A 187 22.00 12.94 6.94
C LYS A 187 21.04 12.74 8.10
N ARG A 188 19.84 12.19 7.87
CA ARG A 188 18.82 11.99 8.93
C ARG A 188 19.30 11.02 10.01
N ILE A 189 20.01 9.97 9.64
CA ILE A 189 20.61 9.04 10.61
C ILE A 189 21.74 9.70 11.39
N GLY A 190 22.57 10.51 10.75
CA GLY A 190 23.59 11.31 11.43
C GLY A 190 22.99 12.27 12.46
N GLU A 191 21.94 12.99 12.10
CA GLU A 191 21.19 13.89 13.00
C GLU A 191 20.55 13.12 14.16
N LEU A 192 19.96 11.96 13.89
CA LEU A 192 19.40 11.08 14.91
C LEU A 192 20.46 10.66 15.93
N TYR A 193 21.61 10.19 15.48
CA TYR A 193 22.70 9.72 16.36
C TYR A 193 23.36 10.86 17.13
N GLN A 194 23.32 12.10 16.64
CA GLN A 194 23.75 13.26 17.41
C GLN A 194 22.76 13.57 18.55
N LYS A 195 21.46 13.42 18.30
CA LYS A 195 20.40 13.69 19.29
C LYS A 195 20.24 12.56 20.31
N HIS A 196 20.48 11.32 19.88
CA HIS A 196 20.32 10.09 20.66
C HIS A 196 21.58 9.22 20.49
N PRO A 197 22.72 9.57 21.11
CA PRO A 197 23.98 8.84 20.91
C PRO A 197 23.94 7.42 21.48
N ASP A 198 23.09 7.17 22.47
CA ASP A 198 22.88 5.88 23.15
C ASP A 198 22.26 4.80 22.25
N VAL A 199 21.51 5.20 21.21
CA VAL A 199 20.86 4.24 20.30
C VAL A 199 21.75 3.82 19.12
N LYS A 200 22.87 4.52 18.90
CA LYS A 200 23.70 4.35 17.71
C LYS A 200 24.22 2.93 17.56
N GLU A 201 24.87 2.40 18.61
CA GLU A 201 25.46 1.06 18.61
C GLU A 201 24.38 0.01 18.33
N THR A 202 23.29 0.06 19.10
CA THR A 202 22.18 -0.89 18.96
C THR A 202 21.53 -0.88 17.58
N LEU A 203 21.22 0.30 17.02
CA LEU A 203 20.61 0.39 15.69
C LEU A 203 21.60 -0.03 14.59
N THR A 204 22.88 0.28 14.73
CA THR A 204 23.92 -0.16 13.78
C THR A 204 24.05 -1.67 13.78
N ASP A 205 24.06 -2.30 14.96
CA ASP A 205 24.13 -3.76 15.11
C ASP A 205 22.90 -4.47 14.53
N MET A 206 21.75 -3.80 14.53
CA MET A 206 20.52 -4.26 13.87
C MET A 206 20.52 -4.03 12.35
N GLY A 207 21.55 -3.38 11.79
CA GLY A 207 21.64 -3.07 10.36
C GLY A 207 20.70 -1.94 9.92
N ILE A 208 20.40 -1.00 10.81
CA ILE A 208 19.51 0.13 10.54
C ILE A 208 20.33 1.39 10.20
N PRO A 209 19.93 2.17 9.17
CA PRO A 209 18.77 1.98 8.30
C PRO A 209 18.93 0.81 7.33
N LEU A 210 17.83 0.10 7.07
CA LEU A 210 17.81 -0.90 6.01
C LEU A 210 17.88 -0.20 4.64
N PRO A 211 18.61 -0.74 3.66
CA PRO A 211 18.65 -0.17 2.32
C PRO A 211 17.27 -0.24 1.66
N TYR A 212 17.00 0.69 0.75
CA TYR A 212 15.78 0.68 -0.05
C TYR A 212 15.83 -0.49 -1.05
N GLY A 213 14.93 -1.47 -0.88
CA GLY A 213 14.93 -2.73 -1.64
C GLY A 213 13.74 -2.87 -2.59
N PRO A 214 13.66 -3.99 -3.34
CA PRO A 214 12.54 -4.28 -4.25
C PRO A 214 11.17 -4.21 -3.57
N ASP A 215 11.05 -4.74 -2.36
CA ASP A 215 9.80 -4.70 -1.57
C ASP A 215 9.34 -3.27 -1.26
N ASP A 216 10.27 -2.30 -1.20
CA ASP A 216 9.94 -0.90 -0.95
C ASP A 216 9.33 -0.21 -2.18
N LEU A 217 9.47 -0.78 -3.38
CA LEU A 217 8.86 -0.24 -4.61
C LEU A 217 7.33 -0.27 -4.56
N PHE A 218 6.73 -1.12 -3.72
CA PHE A 218 5.28 -1.09 -3.49
C PHE A 218 4.81 0.20 -2.80
N ASN A 219 5.72 0.89 -2.10
CA ASN A 219 5.45 2.18 -1.48
C ASN A 219 5.75 3.32 -2.47
N LEU A 220 4.99 3.35 -3.56
CA LEU A 220 5.06 4.41 -4.56
C LEU A 220 3.76 5.22 -4.61
N GLN A 221 3.82 6.39 -5.23
CA GLN A 221 2.68 7.24 -5.56
C GLN A 221 2.82 7.74 -7.00
N LEU A 222 1.81 7.48 -7.82
CA LEU A 222 1.76 7.90 -9.21
C LEU A 222 1.45 9.40 -9.31
N GLY A 223 2.05 10.06 -10.30
CA GLY A 223 1.74 11.44 -10.62
C GLY A 223 1.93 11.73 -12.11
N ASP A 224 1.31 12.80 -12.60
CA ASP A 224 1.36 13.13 -14.04
C ASP A 224 2.78 13.39 -14.56
N LYS A 225 3.72 13.74 -13.67
CA LYS A 225 5.11 14.11 -14.03
C LYS A 225 6.15 13.05 -13.68
N GLY A 226 5.81 12.08 -12.84
CA GLY A 226 6.73 11.06 -12.36
C GLY A 226 6.13 10.23 -11.24
N ILE A 227 6.97 9.45 -10.58
CA ILE A 227 6.61 8.62 -9.44
C ILE A 227 7.29 9.17 -8.19
N GLN A 228 6.57 9.23 -7.07
CA GLN A 228 7.18 9.43 -5.76
C GLN A 228 7.39 8.07 -5.11
N PHE A 229 8.63 7.75 -4.72
CA PHE A 229 8.94 6.57 -3.93
C PHE A 229 9.07 6.96 -2.47
N VAL A 230 8.48 6.16 -1.58
CA VAL A 230 8.42 6.42 -0.14
C VAL A 230 9.28 5.40 0.59
N TYR A 231 10.19 5.89 1.42
CA TYR A 231 11.02 5.08 2.30
C TYR A 231 10.62 5.28 3.76
N THR A 232 10.44 4.17 4.46
CA THR A 232 10.23 4.11 5.91
C THR A 232 11.45 3.47 6.55
N PHE A 233 11.88 3.96 7.71
CA PHE A 233 13.13 3.54 8.35
C PHE A 233 13.06 2.13 8.97
N LYS A 234 11.86 1.56 9.13
CA LYS A 234 11.60 0.20 9.62
C LYS A 234 12.23 -0.03 11.01
N PHE A 235 12.18 0.98 11.87
CA PHE A 235 12.72 0.84 13.23
C PHE A 235 11.92 -0.21 14.00
N PRO A 236 12.58 -1.02 14.86
CA PRO A 236 11.85 -1.90 15.75
C PRO A 236 11.00 -1.07 16.72
N GLN A 237 9.88 -1.63 17.15
CA GLN A 237 8.87 -0.92 17.94
C GLN A 237 9.43 -0.21 19.19
N SER A 238 10.49 -0.75 19.81
CA SER A 238 11.16 -0.14 20.96
C SER A 238 11.78 1.23 20.67
N TYR A 239 12.01 1.57 19.40
CA TYR A 239 12.57 2.83 18.94
C TYR A 239 11.61 3.66 18.06
N ALA A 240 10.33 3.28 17.98
CA ALA A 240 9.35 3.96 17.14
C ALA A 240 9.17 5.46 17.49
N SER A 241 9.41 5.85 18.75
CA SER A 241 9.31 7.25 19.20
C SER A 241 10.43 8.16 18.68
N ILE A 242 11.53 7.58 18.21
CA ILE A 242 12.68 8.30 17.66
C ILE A 242 12.90 7.98 16.18
N GLU A 243 12.03 7.18 15.57
CA GLU A 243 12.09 6.88 14.15
C GLU A 243 11.92 8.18 13.36
N PRO A 244 12.83 8.48 12.41
CA PRO A 244 12.65 9.63 11.54
C PRO A 244 11.39 9.50 10.68
N GLU A 245 10.79 10.64 10.32
CA GLU A 245 9.66 10.68 9.39
C GLU A 245 10.02 10.00 8.05
N PRO A 246 9.04 9.37 7.37
CA PRO A 246 9.26 8.79 6.05
C PRO A 246 9.91 9.77 5.09
N MET A 247 10.79 9.25 4.25
CA MET A 247 11.43 10.01 3.18
C MET A 247 10.70 9.77 1.86
N THR A 248 10.67 10.78 1.01
CA THR A 248 10.16 10.64 -0.35
C THR A 248 11.20 11.09 -1.36
N VAL A 249 11.26 10.40 -2.49
CA VAL A 249 12.03 10.84 -3.66
C VAL A 249 11.13 10.85 -4.88
N PHE A 250 11.07 12.00 -5.55
CA PHE A 250 10.38 12.14 -6.82
C PHE A 250 11.33 11.80 -7.97
N ILE A 251 10.89 10.92 -8.87
CA ILE A 251 11.63 10.55 -10.07
C ILE A 251 10.76 10.84 -11.30
N PRO A 252 11.20 11.72 -12.21
CA PRO A 252 10.42 12.09 -13.38
C PRO A 252 10.33 10.96 -14.41
N TRP A 253 9.27 10.94 -15.21
CA TRP A 253 9.00 9.85 -16.17
C TRP A 253 10.12 9.57 -17.16
N ASN A 254 10.88 10.58 -17.59
CA ASN A 254 12.02 10.41 -18.49
C ASN A 254 13.17 9.61 -17.84
N GLU A 255 13.30 9.66 -16.51
CA GLU A 255 14.28 8.90 -15.73
C GLU A 255 13.75 7.50 -15.35
N ILE A 256 12.43 7.32 -15.28
CA ILE A 256 11.80 6.00 -15.07
C ILE A 256 11.86 5.14 -16.33
N LYS A 257 11.72 5.75 -17.51
CA LYS A 257 11.62 5.06 -18.80
C LYS A 257 12.65 3.93 -19.04
N PRO A 258 13.94 4.09 -18.69
CA PRO A 258 14.95 3.03 -18.89
C PRO A 258 14.73 1.75 -18.05
N PHE A 259 13.86 1.80 -17.04
CA PHE A 259 13.55 0.67 -16.15
C PHE A 259 12.22 -0.01 -16.51
N MET A 260 11.49 0.51 -17.50
CA MET A 260 10.21 -0.01 -17.95
C MET A 260 10.40 -1.03 -19.06
N TYR A 261 9.63 -2.13 -19.03
CA TYR A 261 9.53 -3.04 -20.18
C TYR A 261 8.43 -2.59 -21.15
N GLU A 262 8.53 -3.01 -22.41
CA GLU A 262 7.55 -2.68 -23.46
C GLU A 262 6.16 -3.25 -23.12
N GLY A 263 5.13 -2.42 -23.22
CA GLY A 263 3.75 -2.76 -22.90
C GLY A 263 3.41 -2.76 -21.41
N CYS A 264 4.31 -2.31 -20.53
CA CYS A 264 4.00 -2.17 -19.11
C CYS A 264 2.95 -1.07 -18.86
N ILE A 265 2.32 -1.10 -17.69
CA ILE A 265 1.21 -0.18 -17.37
C ILE A 265 1.64 1.29 -17.34
N LEU A 266 2.93 1.54 -17.06
CA LEU A 266 3.50 2.89 -16.99
C LEU A 266 3.65 3.56 -18.37
N GLU A 267 3.52 2.82 -19.48
CA GLU A 267 3.59 3.41 -20.83
C GLU A 267 2.54 4.49 -21.05
N ARG A 268 1.41 4.44 -20.35
CA ARG A 268 0.34 5.44 -20.38
C ARG A 268 0.78 6.85 -19.98
N PHE A 269 1.93 6.98 -19.32
CA PHE A 269 2.51 8.25 -18.87
C PHE A 269 3.60 8.80 -19.80
N VAL A 270 4.30 7.93 -20.53
CA VAL A 270 5.45 8.29 -21.37
C VAL A 270 5.13 8.32 -22.87
N SER A 271 4.04 7.68 -23.29
CA SER A 271 3.55 7.73 -24.67
C SER A 271 2.93 9.10 -24.98
N LYS A 272 3.32 9.66 -26.13
CA LYS A 272 2.76 10.88 -26.71
C LYS A 272 1.78 10.53 -27.82
#